data_AF-A0A3D4QRB0-F1
#
_entry.id   AF-A0A3D4QRB0-F1
#
_cell.length_a   1.000
_cell.length_b   1.000
_cell.length_c   1.000
_cell.angle_alpha   90.00
_cell.angle_beta   90.00
_cell.angle_gamma   90.00
#
_symmetry.space_group_name_H-M   'P 1'
#
loop_
_entity.id
_entity.type
_entity.pdbx_description
1 polymer ?
#
loop_
_entity_poly.entity_id
_entity_poly.type
_entity_poly.pdbx_seq_one_letter_code
_entity_poly.pdbx_strand_id
1 'polypeptide(L)'
;MFRIAVGRLKIDPFLFWELTPYELTVIIEGHTEQQGEKRQELLYLAWHIEALARQKRLPALKKILKDSGIKKTKKRLTIEQLFIIAKSKGLKVPDGRW
;
A
#
# COMPACT_ATOMS: atom_id res chain seq x y z
N MET A 1 -33.46 15.32 1.67
CA MET A 1 -32.04 14.92 1.69
C MET A 1 -31.46 15.26 0.32
N PHE A 2 -30.76 16.39 0.17
CA PHE A 2 -30.21 16.80 -1.12
C PHE A 2 -28.96 15.95 -1.43
N ARG A 3 -28.99 15.17 -2.51
CA ARG A 3 -27.81 14.48 -3.02
C ARG A 3 -26.93 15.52 -3.70
N ILE A 4 -25.84 15.88 -3.04
CA ILE A 4 -24.88 16.81 -3.60
C ILE A 4 -24.18 16.11 -4.77
N ALA A 5 -24.22 16.72 -5.95
CA ALA A 5 -23.54 16.20 -7.13
C ALA A 5 -22.04 16.43 -6.98
N VAL A 6 -21.34 15.40 -6.54
CA VAL A 6 -19.89 15.43 -6.41
C VAL A 6 -19.27 15.23 -7.80
N GLY A 7 -18.59 16.25 -8.31
CA GLY A 7 -17.87 16.18 -9.59
C GLY A 7 -16.66 15.24 -9.54
N ARG A 8 -15.96 15.06 -10.66
CA ARG A 8 -14.78 14.16 -10.74
C ARG A 8 -13.68 14.48 -9.72
N LEU A 9 -13.52 15.75 -9.37
CA LEU A 9 -12.57 16.23 -8.37
C LEU A 9 -12.92 15.84 -6.93
N LYS A 10 -14.11 15.26 -6.70
CA LYS A 10 -14.60 14.87 -5.37
C LYS A 10 -14.71 16.00 -4.34
N ILE A 11 -14.78 17.25 -4.81
CA ILE A 11 -14.97 18.44 -3.99
C ILE A 11 -16.47 18.68 -3.84
N ASP A 12 -16.89 19.04 -2.64
CA ASP A 12 -18.24 19.52 -2.38
C ASP A 12 -18.47 20.88 -3.09
N PRO A 13 -19.57 21.08 -3.85
CA PRO A 13 -19.82 22.33 -4.55
C PRO A 13 -19.89 23.57 -3.65
N PHE A 14 -20.24 23.43 -2.36
CA PHE A 14 -20.22 24.56 -1.42
C PHE A 14 -18.79 24.86 -0.98
N LEU A 15 -17.98 23.82 -0.73
CA LEU A 15 -16.56 23.98 -0.42
C LEU A 15 -15.80 24.70 -1.55
N PHE A 16 -16.18 24.50 -2.81
CA PHE A 16 -15.57 25.20 -3.94
C PHE A 16 -15.58 26.74 -3.79
N TRP A 17 -16.66 27.31 -3.26
CA TRP A 17 -16.77 28.75 -3.08
C TRP A 17 -15.93 29.29 -1.92
N GLU A 18 -15.49 28.42 -1.02
CA GLU A 18 -14.64 28.77 0.13
C GLU A 18 -13.14 28.64 -0.20
N LEU A 19 -12.78 27.95 -1.29
CA LEU A 19 -11.39 27.73 -1.68
C LEU A 19 -10.81 28.96 -2.38
N THR A 20 -9.56 29.27 -2.03
CA THR A 20 -8.75 30.20 -2.82
C THR A 20 -8.33 29.56 -4.14
N PRO A 21 -8.04 30.35 -5.19
CA PRO A 21 -7.53 29.83 -6.45
C PRO A 21 -6.30 28.92 -6.27
N TYR A 22 -5.42 29.24 -5.32
CA TYR A 22 -4.25 28.45 -5.01
C TYR A 22 -4.61 27.07 -4.43
N GLU A 23 -5.49 27.00 -3.43
CA GLU A 23 -5.91 25.72 -2.86
C GLU A 23 -6.61 24.83 -3.90
N LEU A 24 -7.42 25.44 -4.77
CA LEU A 24 -8.03 24.72 -5.88
C LEU A 24 -6.97 24.14 -6.83
N THR A 25 -5.92 24.90 -7.17
CA THR A 25 -4.82 24.37 -8.01
C THR A 25 -4.12 23.17 -7.38
N VAL A 26 -3.82 23.24 -6.08
CA VAL A 26 -3.18 22.13 -5.34
C VAL A 26 -4.06 20.87 -5.39
N ILE A 27 -5.37 21.02 -5.21
CA ILE A 27 -6.31 19.87 -5.28
C ILE A 27 -6.35 19.28 -6.69
N ILE A 28 -6.39 20.13 -7.73
CA ILE A 28 -6.41 19.69 -9.13
C ILE A 28 -5.12 18.96 -9.49
N GLU A 29 -3.97 19.49 -9.07
CA GLU A 29 -2.66 18.87 -9.29
C GLU A 29 -2.60 17.49 -8.64
N GLY A 30 -2.93 17.40 -7.35
CA GLY A 30 -2.94 16.13 -6.63
C GLY A 30 -3.93 15.12 -7.22
N HIS A 31 -5.12 15.57 -7.66
CA HIS A 31 -6.07 14.69 -8.36
C HIS A 31 -5.49 14.22 -9.70
N THR A 32 -4.83 15.08 -10.46
CA THR A 32 -4.22 14.74 -11.75
C THR A 32 -3.09 13.74 -11.59
N GLU A 33 -2.23 13.94 -10.60
CA GLU A 33 -1.16 13.02 -10.22
C GLU A 33 -1.74 11.65 -9.84
N GLN A 34 -2.74 11.59 -8.96
CA GLN A 34 -3.42 10.35 -8.59
C GLN A 34 -4.01 9.61 -9.80
N GLN A 35 -4.64 10.33 -10.75
CA GLN A 35 -5.14 9.71 -11.99
C GLN A 35 -3.99 9.20 -12.87
N GLY A 36 -2.85 9.89 -12.88
CA GLY A 36 -1.63 9.47 -13.55
C GLY A 36 -1.06 8.17 -12.97
N GLU A 37 -0.88 8.11 -11.65
CA GLU A 37 -0.48 6.90 -10.92
C GLU A 37 -1.43 5.74 -11.22
N LYS A 38 -2.75 6.00 -11.15
CA LYS A 38 -3.74 4.96 -11.42
C LYS A 38 -3.64 4.41 -12.83
N ARG A 39 -3.37 5.27 -13.81
CA ARG A 39 -3.16 4.86 -15.20
C ARG A 39 -1.92 3.99 -15.33
N GLN A 40 -0.82 4.35 -14.67
CA GLN A 40 0.42 3.56 -14.68
C GLN A 40 0.19 2.18 -14.04
N GLU A 41 -0.48 2.11 -12.88
CA GLU A 41 -0.85 0.84 -12.25
C GLU A 41 -1.64 -0.06 -13.20
N LEU A 42 -2.65 0.48 -13.90
CA LEU A 42 -3.47 -0.28 -14.84
C LEU A 42 -2.66 -0.77 -16.04
N LEU A 43 -1.76 0.05 -16.58
CA LEU A 43 -0.87 -0.33 -17.67
C LEU A 43 0.07 -1.47 -17.24
N TYR A 44 0.69 -1.35 -16.07
CA TYR A 44 1.52 -2.41 -15.53
C TYR A 44 0.73 -3.69 -15.28
N LEU A 45 -0.47 -3.59 -14.72
CA LEU A 45 -1.34 -4.74 -14.49
C LEU A 45 -1.69 -5.43 -15.82
N ALA A 46 -2.15 -4.68 -16.81
CA ALA A 46 -2.51 -5.20 -18.13
C ALA A 46 -1.32 -5.91 -18.79
N TRP A 47 -0.13 -5.30 -18.73
CA TRP A 47 1.10 -5.89 -19.25
C TRP A 47 1.47 -7.19 -18.52
N HIS A 48 1.39 -7.22 -17.19
CA HIS A 48 1.69 -8.43 -16.40
C HIS A 48 0.68 -9.56 -16.64
N ILE A 49 -0.62 -9.24 -16.75
CA ILE A 49 -1.66 -10.23 -17.05
C ILE A 49 -1.33 -10.93 -18.37
N GLU A 50 -1.05 -10.16 -19.41
CA GLU A 50 -0.78 -10.70 -20.73
C GLU A 50 0.57 -11.43 -20.79
N ALA A 51 1.60 -10.91 -20.10
CA ALA A 51 2.88 -11.59 -19.97
C ALA A 51 2.74 -12.96 -19.29
N LEU A 52 1.91 -13.07 -18.25
CA LEU A 52 1.61 -14.33 -17.56
C LEU A 52 0.75 -15.27 -18.43
N ALA A 53 -0.22 -14.74 -19.18
CA ALA A 53 -1.05 -15.52 -20.09
C ALA A 53 -0.24 -16.24 -21.19
N ARG A 54 0.86 -15.62 -21.64
CA ARG A 54 1.77 -16.21 -22.64
C ARG A 54 2.67 -17.32 -22.10
N GLN A 55 2.74 -17.51 -20.78
CA GLN A 55 3.59 -18.54 -20.20
C GLN A 55 2.93 -19.91 -20.27
N LYS A 56 3.64 -20.91 -20.83
CA LYS A 56 3.18 -22.31 -20.87
C LYS A 56 2.90 -22.90 -19.49
N ARG A 57 3.63 -22.43 -18.47
CA ARG A 57 3.43 -22.81 -17.06
C ARG A 57 3.58 -21.56 -16.20
N LEU A 58 2.51 -21.23 -15.47
CA LEU A 58 2.54 -20.11 -14.54
C LEU A 58 3.50 -20.40 -13.38
N PRO A 59 4.35 -19.44 -12.98
CA PRO A 59 5.18 -19.58 -11.80
C PRO A 59 4.30 -19.69 -10.55
N ALA A 60 4.80 -20.45 -9.56
CA ALA A 60 4.11 -20.55 -8.28
C ALA A 60 3.96 -19.16 -7.63
N LEU A 61 2.74 -18.82 -7.21
CA LEU A 61 2.40 -17.52 -6.62
C LEU A 61 3.34 -17.13 -5.46
N LYS A 62 3.73 -18.11 -4.63
CA LYS A 62 4.67 -17.91 -3.51
C LYS A 62 6.02 -17.33 -3.96
N LYS A 63 6.49 -17.66 -5.17
CA LYS A 63 7.74 -17.16 -5.74
C LYS A 63 7.59 -15.69 -6.15
N ILE A 64 6.53 -15.38 -6.90
CA ILE A 64 6.21 -14.00 -7.31
C ILE A 64 6.07 -13.08 -6.09
N LEU A 65 5.34 -13.50 -5.07
CA LEU A 65 5.15 -12.71 -3.85
C LEU A 65 6.46 -12.49 -3.08
N LYS A 66 7.39 -13.46 -3.09
CA LYS A 66 8.70 -13.30 -2.46
C LYS A 66 9.56 -12.25 -3.18
N ASP A 67 9.50 -12.24 -4.51
CA ASP A 67 10.31 -11.35 -5.36
C ASP A 67 9.70 -9.94 -5.46
N SER A 68 8.39 -9.79 -5.21
CA SER A 68 7.67 -8.50 -5.22
C SER A 68 8.13 -7.48 -4.16
N GLY A 69 9.11 -7.83 -3.32
CA GLY A 69 9.65 -6.91 -2.32
C GLY A 69 8.68 -6.56 -1.19
N ILE A 70 7.47 -7.13 -1.16
CA ILE A 70 6.57 -7.10 -0.01
C ILE A 70 7.26 -7.87 1.11
N LYS A 71 8.12 -7.18 1.85
CA LYS A 71 8.75 -7.70 3.05
C LYS A 71 7.60 -8.07 3.96
N LYS A 72 7.40 -9.38 4.20
CA LYS A 72 6.56 -9.85 5.30
C LYS A 72 6.99 -9.04 6.50
N THR A 73 6.08 -8.23 7.04
CA THR A 73 6.33 -7.48 8.27
C THR A 73 6.86 -8.51 9.25
N LYS A 74 8.15 -8.42 9.61
CA LYS A 74 8.73 -9.31 10.61
C LYS A 74 7.83 -9.12 11.82
N LYS A 75 7.13 -10.19 12.24
CA LYS A 75 6.32 -10.14 13.46
C LYS A 75 7.21 -9.51 14.54
N ARG A 76 6.81 -8.35 15.06
CA ARG A 76 7.46 -7.79 16.26
C ARG A 76 7.14 -8.77 17.36
N LEU A 77 8.11 -9.62 17.68
CA LEU A 77 8.01 -10.54 18.81
C LEU A 77 8.06 -9.70 20.08
N THR A 78 7.18 -10.01 21.03
CA THR A 78 7.28 -9.40 22.36
C THR A 78 8.58 -9.83 23.02
N ILE A 79 9.04 -9.03 23.98
CA ILE A 79 10.25 -9.31 24.76
C ILE A 79 10.21 -10.73 25.34
N GLU A 80 9.07 -11.16 25.88
CA GLU A 80 8.86 -12.52 26.39
C GLU A 80 9.04 -13.62 25.34
N GLN A 81 8.52 -13.41 24.13
CA GLN A 81 8.70 -14.35 23.03
C GLN A 81 10.18 -14.46 22.62
N LEU A 82 10.93 -13.36 22.69
CA LEU A 82 12.37 -13.37 22.46
C LEU A 82 13.12 -14.15 23.55
N PHE A 83 12.72 -14.00 24.82
CA PHE A 83 13.27 -14.79 25.94
C PHE A 83 13.03 -16.30 25.75
N ILE A 84 11.81 -16.69 25.35
CA ILE A 84 11.47 -18.10 25.11
C ILE A 84 12.34 -18.68 23.97
N ILE A 85 12.49 -17.95 22.86
CA ILE A 85 13.32 -18.37 21.72
C ILE A 85 14.81 -18.43 22.09
N ALA A 86 15.29 -17.48 22.91
CA ALA A 86 16.68 -17.45 23.36
C ALA A 86 16.99 -18.63 24.30
N LYS A 87 16.09 -18.94 25.24
CA LYS A 87 16.19 -20.14 26.11
C LYS A 87 16.15 -21.42 25.29
N SER A 88 15.27 -21.55 24.29
CA SER A 88 15.20 -22.75 23.44
C SER A 88 16.46 -22.95 22.58
N LYS A 89 17.23 -21.88 22.33
CA LYS A 89 18.50 -21.93 21.60
C LYS A 89 19.72 -22.06 22.52
N GLY A 90 19.52 -22.22 23.83
CA GLY A 90 20.60 -22.39 24.81
C GLY A 90 21.39 -21.11 25.10
N LEU A 91 20.85 -19.93 24.76
CA LEU A 91 21.51 -18.66 25.05
C LEU A 91 21.26 -18.24 26.51
N LYS A 92 22.29 -17.76 27.20
CA LYS A 92 22.16 -17.17 28.53
C LYS A 92 21.41 -15.84 28.41
N VAL A 93 20.20 -15.79 28.96
CA VAL A 93 19.38 -14.57 28.96
C VAL A 93 19.38 -13.97 30.36
N PRO A 94 19.65 -12.66 30.53
CA PRO A 94 19.66 -12.03 31.86
C PRO A 94 18.28 -12.09 32.52
N ASP A 95 18.20 -12.50 33.79
CA ASP A 95 16.95 -12.59 34.57
C ASP A 95 16.44 -11.21 35.08
N GLY A 96 16.62 -10.16 34.27
CA GLY A 96 16.40 -8.78 34.68
C GLY A 96 15.01 -8.25 34.36
N ARG A 97 14.18 -8.08 35.40
CA ARG A 97 13.02 -7.17 35.42
C ARG A 97 13.50 -5.74 35.12
N TRP A 98 12.73 -5.03 34.28
CA TRP A 98 12.71 -3.57 34.21
C TRP A 98 11.36 -3.10 34.72
#